data_AF-T1CKN0-F1
#
_entry.id   AF-T1CKN0-F1
#
_cell.length_a   1.000
_cell.length_b   1.000
_cell.length_c   1.000
_cell.angle_alpha   90.00
_cell.angle_beta   90.00
_cell.angle_gamma   90.00
#
_symmetry.space_group_name_H-M   'P 1'
#
loop_
_entity.id
_entity.type
_entity.pdbx_description
1 polymer ?
#
loop_
_entity_poly.entity_id
_entity_poly.type
_entity_poly.pdbx_seq_one_letter_code
_entity_poly.pdbx_strand_id
1 'polypeptide(L)' 'MAPPSIAQQLAAKQREISVAEFFERNRQILGFDNPQRSLLTTVKEAVDNSLDSCEEAGILPEVTVQIAKEGEDRLRVTIE' A
#
# COMPACT_ATOMS: atom_id res chain seq x y z
N MET A 1 40.17 23.47 -4.40
CA MET A 1 39.11 22.58 -3.86
C MET A 1 38.80 21.55 -4.94
N ALA A 2 38.79 20.26 -4.64
CA ALA A 2 38.49 19.23 -5.64
C ALA A 2 37.02 19.32 -6.08
N PRO A 3 36.69 19.04 -7.35
CA PRO A 3 35.30 19.04 -7.80
C PRO A 3 34.48 17.97 -7.05
N PRO A 4 33.20 18.24 -6.76
CA PRO A 4 32.37 17.29 -6.05
C PRO A 4 32.23 16.00 -6.85
N SER A 5 32.34 14.86 -6.17
CA SER A 5 32.22 13.54 -6.80
C SER A 5 30.83 13.35 -7.40
N ILE A 6 30.70 12.41 -8.35
CA ILE A 6 29.40 12.03 -8.93
C ILE A 6 28.40 11.66 -7.82
N ALA A 7 28.86 11.00 -6.75
CA ALA A 7 28.04 10.68 -5.59
C ALA A 7 27.52 11.94 -4.86
N GLN A 8 28.36 12.95 -4.66
CA GLN A 8 27.96 14.23 -4.04
C GLN A 8 26.96 15.01 -4.92
N GLN A 9 27.15 14.97 -6.24
CA GLN A 9 26.23 15.60 -7.18
C GLN A 9 24.86 14.91 -7.24
N LEU A 10 24.81 13.58 -7.10
CA LEU A 10 23.57 12.81 -7.02
C LEU A 10 22.86 12.99 -5.68
N ALA A 11 23.60 13.00 -4.57
CA ALA A 11 23.07 13.23 -3.23
C ALA A 11 22.41 14.62 -3.11
N ALA A 12 23.01 15.66 -3.69
CA ALA A 12 22.44 17.01 -3.72
C ALA A 12 21.10 17.10 -4.49
N LYS A 13 20.76 16.10 -5.32
CA LYS A 13 19.47 16.02 -6.03
C LYS A 13 18.43 15.17 -5.30
N GLN A 14 18.81 14.46 -4.22
CA GLN A 14 17.83 13.73 -3.43
C GLN A 14 16.90 14.71 -2.74
N ARG A 15 15.60 14.38 -2.76
CA ARG A 15 14.57 15.13 -2.08
C ARG A 15 13.99 14.23 -1.00
N GLU A 16 14.04 14.71 0.23
CA GLU A 16 13.34 14.07 1.32
C GLU A 16 11.85 14.38 1.17
N ILE A 17 11.04 13.34 1.09
CA ILE A 17 9.58 13.44 1.03
C ILE A 17 9.02 12.58 2.14
N SER A 18 7.89 13.00 2.70
CA SER A 18 7.20 12.16 3.65
C SER A 18 6.70 10.88 2.97
N VAL A 19 6.54 9.83 3.76
CA VAL A 19 5.93 8.58 3.28
C VAL A 19 4.56 8.89 2.66
N ALA A 20 3.71 9.68 3.32
CA ALA A 20 2.40 10.08 2.80
C ALA A 20 2.50 10.82 1.45
N GLU A 21 3.43 11.76 1.29
CA GLU A 21 3.64 12.49 0.03
C GLU A 21 4.13 11.55 -1.08
N PHE A 22 4.96 10.55 -0.75
CA PHE A 22 5.34 9.51 -1.69
C PHE A 22 4.12 8.71 -2.17
N PHE A 23 3.23 8.31 -1.26
CA PHE A 23 2.00 7.60 -1.59
C PHE A 23 1.07 8.44 -2.48
N GLU A 24 0.85 9.71 -2.15
CA GLU A 24 0.00 10.61 -2.93
C GLU A 24 0.54 10.84 -4.35
N ARG A 25 1.85 11.02 -4.49
CA ARG A 25 2.49 11.22 -5.81
C ARG A 25 2.56 9.95 -6.64
N ASN A 26 2.55 8.77 -6.02
CA ASN A 26 2.84 7.49 -6.69
C ASN A 26 1.71 6.47 -6.56
N ARG A 27 0.45 6.92 -6.44
CA ARG A 27 -0.73 6.04 -6.31
C ARG A 27 -0.80 4.88 -7.31
N GLN A 28 -0.35 5.10 -8.55
CA GLN A 28 -0.36 4.09 -9.60
C GLN A 28 0.59 2.93 -9.33
N ILE A 29 1.78 3.22 -8.79
CA ILE A 29 2.79 2.21 -8.43
C ILE A 29 2.23 1.26 -7.37
N LEU A 30 1.31 1.76 -6.54
CA LEU A 30 0.73 1.05 -5.41
C LEU A 30 -0.60 0.36 -5.72
N GLY A 31 -1.09 0.45 -6.97
CA GLY A 31 -2.36 -0.17 -7.36
C GLY A 31 -3.62 0.63 -7.03
N PHE A 32 -3.49 1.89 -6.61
CA PHE A 32 -4.62 2.79 -6.29
C PHE A 32 -4.91 3.79 -7.42
N ASP A 33 -4.83 3.35 -8.67
CA ASP A 33 -5.05 4.19 -9.85
C ASP A 33 -6.53 4.44 -10.14
N ASN A 34 -7.41 3.47 -9.90
CA ASN A 34 -8.85 3.55 -10.09
C ASN A 34 -9.62 2.83 -8.96
N PRO A 35 -10.92 3.11 -8.75
CA PRO A 35 -11.69 2.53 -7.64
C PRO A 35 -11.75 0.99 -7.64
N GLN A 36 -11.84 0.36 -8.81
CA GLN A 36 -11.93 -1.10 -8.93
C GLN A 36 -10.62 -1.77 -8.52
N ARG A 37 -9.49 -1.27 -9.04
CA ARG A 37 -8.16 -1.78 -8.69
C ARG A 37 -7.80 -1.46 -7.24
N SER A 38 -8.21 -0.30 -6.73
CA SER A 38 -8.05 0.07 -5.32
C SER A 38 -8.74 -0.93 -4.41
N LEU A 39 -10.00 -1.27 -4.70
CA LEU A 39 -10.75 -2.27 -3.92
C LEU A 39 -10.09 -3.64 -3.96
N LEU A 40 -9.69 -4.11 -5.15
CA LEU A 40 -9.02 -5.39 -5.30
C LEU A 40 -7.69 -5.43 -4.52
N THR A 41 -6.90 -4.37 -4.62
CA THR A 41 -5.62 -4.25 -3.90
C THR A 41 -5.85 -4.26 -2.39
N THR A 42 -6.82 -3.49 -1.88
CA THR A 42 -7.15 -3.48 -0.45
C THR A 42 -7.57 -4.86 0.06
N VAL A 43 -8.44 -5.58 -0.67
CA VAL A 43 -8.87 -6.92 -0.26
C VAL A 43 -7.72 -7.91 -0.32
N LYS A 44 -6.92 -7.89 -1.39
CA LYS A 44 -5.75 -8.76 -1.54
C LYS A 44 -4.79 -8.59 -0.36
N GLU A 45 -4.30 -7.38 -0.12
CA GLU A 45 -3.30 -7.13 0.92
C GLU A 45 -3.86 -7.44 2.32
N ALA A 46 -5.14 -7.17 2.58
CA ALA A 46 -5.75 -7.49 3.87
C ALA A 46 -5.90 -9.00 4.09
N VAL A 47 -6.30 -9.75 3.06
CA VAL A 47 -6.39 -11.21 3.13
C VAL A 47 -5.00 -11.84 3.23
N ASP A 48 -4.03 -11.40 2.44
CA ASP A 48 -2.64 -11.87 2.50
C ASP A 48 -2.09 -11.69 3.93
N ASN A 49 -2.26 -10.51 4.53
CA ASN A 49 -1.83 -10.25 5.91
C ASN A 49 -2.51 -11.16 6.94
N SER A 50 -3.80 -11.47 6.77
CA SER A 50 -4.51 -12.40 7.66
C SER A 50 -3.99 -13.83 7.51
N LEU A 51 -3.75 -14.28 6.29
CA LEU A 51 -3.22 -15.63 6.01
C LEU A 51 -1.80 -15.79 6.53
N ASP A 52 -0.93 -14.80 6.30
CA ASP A 52 0.45 -14.79 6.80
C ASP A 52 0.46 -14.90 8.34
N SER A 53 -0.43 -14.16 9.01
CA SER A 53 -0.58 -14.21 10.48
C SER A 53 -1.02 -15.60 10.98
N CYS A 54 -1.94 -16.25 10.27
CA CYS A 54 -2.38 -17.60 10.59
C CYS A 54 -1.29 -18.65 10.33
N GLU A 55 -0.52 -18.50 9.26
CA GLU A 55 0.62 -19.36 8.94
C GLU A 55 1.71 -19.26 10.01
N GLU A 56 2.09 -18.05 10.43
CA GLU A 56 3.06 -17.83 11.51
C GLU A 56 2.60 -18.45 12.84
N ALA A 57 1.30 -18.42 13.11
CA ALA A 57 0.70 -19.00 14.31
C ALA A 57 0.47 -20.52 14.20
N GLY A 58 0.58 -21.11 13.01
CA GLY A 58 0.23 -22.52 12.76
C GLY A 58 -1.26 -22.82 12.96
N ILE A 59 -2.12 -21.83 12.77
CA ILE A 59 -3.58 -21.95 12.92
C ILE A 59 -4.21 -22.07 11.54
N LEU A 60 -5.17 -22.99 11.38
CA LEU A 60 -5.94 -23.07 10.14
C LEU A 60 -6.80 -21.80 10.00
N PRO A 61 -6.61 -20.99 8.93
CA PRO A 61 -7.34 -19.75 8.77
C PRO A 61 -8.82 -20.02 8.42
N GLU A 62 -9.71 -19.28 9.06
CA GLU A 62 -11.08 -19.04 8.60
C GLU A 62 -11.19 -17.53 8.38
N VAL A 63 -11.37 -17.12 7.13
CA VAL A 63 -11.37 -15.69 6.75
C VAL A 63 -12.68 -15.35 6.05
N THR A 64 -13.39 -14.37 6.59
CA THR A 64 -14.62 -13.80 6.04
C THR A 64 -14.33 -12.41 5.47
N VAL A 65 -14.68 -12.18 4.21
CA VAL A 65 -14.55 -10.88 3.55
C VAL A 65 -15.93 -10.29 3.30
N GLN A 66 -16.16 -9.08 3.82
CA GLN A 66 -17.39 -8.33 3.59
C GLN A 66 -17.10 -6.97 2.97
N ILE A 67 -17.90 -6.61 1.97
CA ILE A 67 -17.82 -5.31 1.28
C ILE A 67 -19.20 -4.66 1.35
N ALA A 68 -19.30 -3.55 2.05
CA ALA A 68 -20.54 -2.78 2.20
C ALA A 68 -20.40 -1.39 1.58
N LYS A 69 -21.44 -0.92 0.91
CA LYS A 69 -21.49 0.43 0.35
C LYS A 69 -21.97 1.41 1.43
N GLU A 70 -21.21 2.48 1.69
CA GLU A 70 -21.48 3.48 2.73
C GLU A 70 -21.59 4.91 2.17
N GLY A 71 -22.40 5.07 1.11
CA GLY A 71 -22.57 6.31 0.35
C GLY A 71 -22.35 6.07 -1.13
N GLU A 72 -22.34 7.12 -1.95
CA GLU A 72 -22.19 6.97 -3.41
C GLU A 72 -20.81 6.42 -3.80
N ASP A 73 -19.74 6.97 -3.21
CA ASP A 73 -18.33 6.68 -3.55
C ASP A 73 -17.52 6.13 -2.37
N ARG A 74 -18.18 5.51 -1.39
CA ARG A 74 -17.51 4.98 -0.20
C ARG A 74 -17.86 3.52 0.02
N LEU A 75 -16.82 2.73 0.25
CA LEU A 75 -16.91 1.31 0.56
C LEU A 75 -16.29 1.06 1.93
N ARG A 76 -16.94 0.22 2.74
CA ARG A 76 -16.37 -0.40 3.94
C ARG A 76 -15.97 -1.82 3.57
N VAL A 77 -14.72 -2.17 3.82
CA VAL A 77 -14.19 -3.52 3.67
C VAL A 77 -13.86 -4.05 5.05
N THR A 78 -14.40 -5.21 5.39
CA THR A 78 -14.18 -5.92 6.65
C THR A 78 -13.58 -7.28 6.35
N ILE A 79 -12.51 -7.63 7.06
CA ILE A 79 -11.82 -8.93 6.99
C ILE A 79 -11.79 -9.46 8.43
N GLU A 80 -12.41 -10.62 8.65
CA GLU A 80 -12.56 -11.28 9.96
C GLU A 80 -12.06 -12.72 9.91
#